data_AF-A0A0D6EKA2-F1
#
_entry.id   AF-A0A0D6EKA2-F1
#
_cell.length_a   1.000
_cell.length_b   1.000
_cell.length_c   1.000
_cell.angle_alpha   90.00
_cell.angle_beta   90.00
_cell.angle_gamma   90.00
#
_symmetry.space_group_name_H-M   'P 1'
#
loop_
_entity.id
_entity.type
_entity.pdbx_description
1 polymer ?
#
loop_
_entity_poly.entity_id
_entity_poly.type
_entity_poly.pdbx_seq_one_letter_code
_entity_poly.pdbx_strand_id
1 'polypeptide(L)'
;MASPDPGAALVDRTNALLTAFHQHAFKSAELSAAVPHTENLTRFTQDATSMTGVTGVSDSGLIMDSADKERALEDLALFKDHVATLKFAYLESNARLEFVNHIVLEPEYKTIPKEANDDIAQKRLQAKAELREKKLRCAELESLIRAEAQALEEPMRRREQEAQYAAQLVRECEAMETEIAMLKNKRSPTERITIPQATSILDAQLAEIESLGRRTLECEAETKALRPRIKASRLNVDKLGQLVKQLRAEQEERDAKGMQDVRAEEGIDQATLLYKSLLGIHNAYAIGSPPTEMILEYGSARAEKGDLRALSVSLGTDGRMIGARLVDSSENIKDLVDAYLPSQDVQSLVQEVRARIGR
;
A
#
# COMPACT_ATOMS: atom_id res chain seq x y z
N MET A 1 -25.68 -6.21 52.57
CA MET A 1 -27.04 -5.93 52.07
C MET A 1 -26.88 -5.39 50.65
N ALA A 2 -27.15 -6.23 49.65
CA ALA A 2 -26.99 -5.86 48.24
C ALA A 2 -28.22 -5.07 47.79
N SER A 3 -28.01 -3.89 47.21
CA SER A 3 -29.07 -3.09 46.60
C SER A 3 -29.59 -3.79 45.35
N PRO A 4 -30.91 -3.94 45.15
CA PRO A 4 -31.44 -4.51 43.93
C PRO A 4 -31.17 -3.58 42.75
N ASP A 5 -30.69 -4.17 41.65
CA ASP A 5 -30.33 -3.49 40.41
C ASP A 5 -31.57 -2.81 39.79
N PRO A 6 -31.59 -1.49 39.59
CA PRO A 6 -32.77 -0.76 39.08
C PRO A 6 -33.14 -1.17 37.65
N GLY A 7 -32.20 -1.74 36.88
CA GLY A 7 -32.47 -2.26 35.53
C GLY A 7 -33.34 -3.51 35.52
N ALA A 8 -33.18 -4.42 36.49
CA ALA A 8 -33.96 -5.65 36.57
C ALA A 8 -35.44 -5.36 36.89
N ALA A 9 -35.70 -4.42 37.79
CA ALA A 9 -37.05 -3.99 38.14
C ALA A 9 -37.78 -3.30 36.97
N LEU A 10 -37.04 -2.62 36.08
CA LEU A 10 -37.61 -1.99 34.89
C LEU A 10 -38.03 -3.05 33.85
N VAL A 11 -37.16 -4.04 33.61
CA VAL A 11 -37.41 -5.14 32.67
C VAL A 11 -38.61 -5.97 33.09
N ASP A 12 -38.71 -6.29 34.39
CA ASP A 12 -39.86 -7.05 34.93
C ASP A 12 -41.17 -6.27 34.79
N ARG A 13 -41.14 -4.95 34.97
CA ARG A 13 -42.32 -4.09 34.83
C ARG A 13 -42.76 -3.94 33.37
N THR A 14 -41.82 -3.85 32.42
CA THR A 14 -42.13 -3.87 30.99
C THR A 14 -42.69 -5.21 30.52
N ASN A 15 -42.15 -6.32 31.04
CA ASN A 15 -42.67 -7.65 30.72
C ASN A 15 -44.10 -7.85 31.26
N ALA A 16 -44.39 -7.33 32.46
CA ALA A 16 -45.74 -7.36 33.03
C ALA A 16 -46.74 -6.55 32.17
N LEU A 17 -46.34 -5.39 31.64
CA LEU A 17 -47.18 -4.56 30.77
C LEU A 17 -47.41 -5.21 29.39
N LEU A 18 -46.38 -5.82 28.79
CA LEU A 18 -46.51 -6.56 27.52
C LEU A 18 -47.45 -7.76 27.67
N THR A 19 -47.36 -8.48 28.79
CA THR A 19 -48.25 -9.62 29.09
C THR A 19 -49.70 -9.16 29.25
N ALA A 20 -49.93 -8.04 29.94
CA ALA A 20 -51.27 -7.47 30.08
C ALA A 20 -51.85 -6.99 28.74
N PHE A 21 -51.01 -6.41 27.87
CA PHE A 21 -51.42 -6.00 26.53
C PHE A 21 -51.81 -7.20 25.66
N HIS A 22 -51.04 -8.29 25.69
CA HIS A 22 -51.36 -9.51 24.95
C HIS A 22 -52.69 -10.12 25.42
N GLN A 23 -52.92 -10.19 26.73
CA GLN A 23 -54.18 -10.69 27.29
C GLN A 23 -55.39 -9.84 26.88
N HIS A 24 -55.23 -8.51 26.74
CA HIS A 24 -56.27 -7.63 26.23
C HIS A 24 -56.51 -7.78 24.73
N ALA A 25 -55.45 -8.01 23.94
CA ALA A 25 -55.55 -8.25 22.51
C ALA A 25 -56.32 -9.54 22.19
N PHE A 26 -56.03 -10.64 22.89
CA PHE A 26 -56.75 -11.91 22.70
C PHE A 26 -58.25 -11.82 23.04
N LYS A 27 -58.62 -11.08 24.09
CA LYS A 27 -60.04 -10.82 24.42
C LYS A 27 -60.77 -10.01 23.35
N SER A 28 -60.06 -9.13 22.64
CA SER A 28 -60.63 -8.37 21.53
C SER A 28 -60.86 -9.24 20.28
N ALA A 29 -59.99 -10.22 20.05
CA ALA A 29 -60.14 -11.19 18.96
C ALA A 29 -61.32 -12.14 19.20
N GLU A 30 -61.53 -12.62 20.43
CA GLU A 30 -62.72 -13.41 20.80
C GLU A 30 -64.03 -12.64 20.60
N LEU A 31 -64.04 -11.33 20.91
CA LEU A 31 -65.18 -10.46 20.65
C LEU A 31 -65.45 -10.24 19.15
N SER A 32 -64.42 -10.33 18.30
CA SER A 32 -64.59 -10.25 16.84
C SER A 32 -65.19 -11.52 16.23
N ALA A 33 -64.91 -12.69 16.82
CA ALA A 33 -65.43 -13.99 16.37
C ALA A 33 -66.94 -14.17 16.67
N ALA A 34 -67.49 -13.37 17.59
CA ALA A 34 -68.91 -13.42 17.97
C ALA A 34 -69.84 -12.61 17.04
N VAL A 35 -69.30 -11.94 16.01
CA VAL A 35 -70.08 -11.10 15.08
C VAL A 35 -70.33 -11.87 13.77
N PRO A 36 -71.60 -12.07 13.34
CA PRO A 36 -71.91 -12.83 12.13
C PRO A 36 -71.31 -12.16 10.88
N HIS A 37 -70.61 -12.96 10.08
CA HIS A 37 -69.89 -12.54 8.88
C HIS A 37 -70.84 -11.97 7.81
N THR A 38 -70.81 -10.65 7.62
CA THR A 38 -71.35 -10.00 6.44
C THR A 38 -70.27 -9.91 5.36
N GLU A 39 -70.63 -10.21 4.12
CA GLU A 39 -69.79 -10.37 2.90
C GLU A 39 -68.84 -9.19 2.57
N ASN A 40 -68.88 -8.08 3.32
CA ASN A 40 -67.97 -6.96 3.18
C ASN A 40 -66.63 -7.16 3.93
N LEU A 41 -66.55 -8.09 4.89
CA LEU A 41 -65.33 -8.35 5.68
C LEU A 41 -64.26 -9.11 4.88
N THR A 42 -64.67 -9.89 3.87
CA THR A 42 -63.77 -10.70 3.03
C THR A 42 -62.90 -9.87 2.09
N ARG A 43 -63.28 -8.63 1.79
CA ARG A 43 -62.43 -7.72 0.99
C ARG A 43 -61.21 -7.25 1.79
N PHE A 44 -61.38 -7.03 3.09
CA PHE A 44 -60.32 -6.56 4.00
C PHE A 44 -59.30 -7.67 4.30
N THR A 45 -59.74 -8.92 4.46
CA THR A 45 -58.83 -10.05 4.71
C THR A 45 -58.11 -10.53 3.45
N GLN A 46 -58.70 -10.39 2.26
CA GLN A 46 -58.04 -10.74 0.99
C GLN A 46 -56.99 -9.71 0.55
N ASP A 47 -57.20 -8.40 0.79
CA ASP A 47 -56.20 -7.38 0.46
C ASP A 47 -55.04 -7.29 1.46
N ALA A 48 -55.26 -7.67 2.73
CA ALA A 48 -54.18 -7.74 3.73
C ALA A 48 -53.08 -8.76 3.32
N THR A 49 -53.46 -9.85 2.65
CA THR A 49 -52.52 -10.83 2.09
C THR A 49 -51.81 -10.37 0.82
N SER A 50 -52.28 -9.31 0.15
CA SER A 50 -51.64 -8.75 -1.05
C SER A 50 -50.73 -7.55 -0.75
N MET A 51 -50.99 -6.83 0.36
CA MET A 51 -50.17 -5.69 0.81
C MET A 51 -48.83 -6.12 1.43
N THR A 52 -48.75 -7.32 2.02
CA THR A 52 -47.46 -7.91 2.41
C THR A 52 -46.98 -8.79 1.26
N GLY A 53 -46.21 -8.25 0.31
CA GLY A 53 -45.57 -9.03 -0.76
C GLY A 53 -44.52 -10.02 -0.23
N VAL A 54 -44.95 -11.04 0.51
CA VAL A 54 -44.09 -11.97 1.25
C VAL A 54 -44.43 -13.40 0.82
N THR A 55 -43.91 -13.77 -0.35
CA THR A 55 -43.58 -15.18 -0.63
C THR A 55 -42.22 -15.46 -0.01
N GLY A 56 -42.17 -15.78 1.28
CA GLY A 56 -40.91 -16.19 1.91
C GLY A 56 -40.91 -15.95 3.41
N VAL A 57 -40.93 -17.04 4.16
CA VAL A 57 -40.68 -17.08 5.60
C VAL A 57 -39.33 -16.43 5.89
N SER A 58 -39.33 -15.23 6.46
CA SER A 58 -38.13 -14.60 7.01
C SER A 58 -38.53 -13.82 8.26
N ASP A 59 -37.97 -14.25 9.39
CA ASP A 59 -38.30 -13.87 10.77
C ASP A 59 -37.81 -12.45 11.16
N SER A 60 -37.76 -11.53 10.18
CA SER A 60 -37.23 -10.16 10.31
C SER A 60 -38.16 -9.10 9.68
N GLY A 61 -39.45 -9.43 9.51
CA GLY A 61 -40.43 -8.61 8.77
C GLY A 61 -41.35 -7.75 9.62
N LEU A 62 -40.83 -7.07 10.65
CA LEU A 62 -41.61 -6.17 11.53
C LEU A 62 -41.19 -4.70 11.40
N ILE A 63 -40.64 -4.34 10.24
CA ILE A 63 -40.38 -2.94 9.88
C ILE A 63 -41.50 -2.53 8.94
N MET A 64 -42.59 -2.00 9.51
CA MET A 64 -43.63 -1.34 8.73
C MET A 64 -43.01 -0.08 8.13
N ASP A 65 -43.08 0.08 6.81
CA ASP A 65 -42.50 1.26 6.18
C ASP A 65 -43.25 2.52 6.64
N SER A 66 -42.57 3.66 6.67
CA SER A 66 -43.15 4.90 7.23
C SER A 66 -44.44 5.33 6.51
N ALA A 67 -44.51 5.10 5.19
CA ALA A 67 -45.69 5.33 4.38
C ALA A 67 -46.82 4.32 4.65
N ASP A 68 -46.49 3.07 4.97
CA ASP A 68 -47.49 2.04 5.32
C ASP A 68 -48.13 2.32 6.69
N LYS A 69 -47.35 2.90 7.61
CA LYS A 69 -47.86 3.35 8.91
C LYS A 69 -48.88 4.48 8.75
N GLU A 70 -48.62 5.46 7.88
CA GLU A 70 -49.55 6.57 7.61
C GLU A 70 -50.85 6.05 6.99
N ARG A 71 -50.75 5.15 6.01
CA ARG A 71 -51.92 4.51 5.39
C ARG A 71 -52.77 3.71 6.38
N ALA A 72 -52.12 2.95 7.27
CA ALA A 72 -52.82 2.20 8.31
C ALA A 72 -53.55 3.10 9.31
N LEU A 73 -53.02 4.31 9.59
CA LEU A 73 -53.70 5.29 10.45
C LEU A 73 -54.91 5.91 9.76
N GLU A 74 -54.83 6.18 8.45
CA GLU A 74 -55.97 6.66 7.65
C GLU A 74 -57.08 5.62 7.57
N ASP A 75 -56.74 4.36 7.30
CA ASP A 75 -57.71 3.25 7.25
C ASP A 75 -58.36 3.00 8.63
N LEU A 76 -57.60 3.11 9.72
CA LEU A 76 -58.14 3.01 11.08
C LEU A 76 -59.13 4.15 11.38
N ALA A 77 -58.85 5.37 10.91
CA ALA A 77 -59.74 6.51 11.08
C ALA A 77 -61.06 6.30 10.31
N LEU A 78 -60.98 5.85 9.06
CA LEU A 78 -62.16 5.53 8.24
C LEU A 78 -62.99 4.39 8.85
N PHE A 79 -62.35 3.35 9.36
CA PHE A 79 -63.02 2.25 10.04
C PHE A 79 -63.75 2.72 11.30
N LYS A 80 -63.11 3.58 12.11
CA LYS A 80 -63.72 4.14 13.32
C LYS A 80 -64.96 4.97 13.00
N ASP A 81 -64.91 5.78 11.95
CA ASP A 81 -66.05 6.58 11.50
C ASP A 81 -67.19 5.71 10.95
N HIS A 82 -66.86 4.64 10.23
CA HIS A 82 -67.85 3.68 9.75
C HIS A 82 -68.54 2.94 10.91
N VAL A 83 -67.78 2.45 11.88
CA VAL A 83 -68.32 1.77 13.08
C VAL A 83 -69.16 2.73 13.92
N ALA A 84 -68.75 3.99 14.06
CA ALA A 84 -69.55 5.01 14.73
C ALA A 84 -70.90 5.22 14.02
N THR A 85 -70.87 5.36 12.69
CA THR A 85 -72.07 5.50 11.85
C THR A 85 -72.99 4.28 11.97
N LEU A 86 -72.42 3.08 11.91
CA LEU A 86 -73.16 1.82 12.04
C LEU A 86 -73.80 1.68 13.42
N LYS A 87 -73.10 2.07 14.49
CA LYS A 87 -73.64 2.11 15.84
C LYS A 87 -74.85 3.04 15.93
N PHE A 88 -74.78 4.23 15.34
CA PHE A 88 -75.92 5.16 15.34
C PHE A 88 -77.10 4.62 14.53
N ALA A 89 -76.86 4.06 13.34
CA ALA A 89 -77.89 3.44 12.53
C ALA A 89 -78.55 2.24 13.24
N TYR A 90 -77.77 1.42 13.95
CA TYR A 90 -78.29 0.30 14.75
C TYR A 90 -79.11 0.79 15.94
N LEU A 91 -78.61 1.77 16.70
CA LEU A 91 -79.36 2.34 17.82
C LEU A 91 -80.66 3.00 17.35
N GLU A 92 -80.64 3.70 16.22
CA GLU A 92 -81.83 4.30 15.63
C GLU A 92 -82.83 3.24 15.16
N SER A 93 -82.35 2.19 14.48
CA SER A 93 -83.19 1.07 14.05
C SER A 93 -83.81 0.35 15.25
N ASN A 94 -83.03 0.11 16.31
CA ASN A 94 -83.52 -0.54 17.51
C ASN A 94 -84.51 0.34 18.28
N ALA A 95 -84.26 1.65 18.38
CA ALA A 95 -85.20 2.60 18.96
C ALA A 95 -86.52 2.68 18.16
N ARG A 96 -86.45 2.63 16.82
CA ARG A 96 -87.64 2.55 15.96
C ARG A 96 -88.39 1.23 16.17
N LEU A 97 -87.67 0.11 16.30
CA LEU A 97 -88.26 -1.20 16.54
C LEU A 97 -88.94 -1.28 17.91
N GLU A 98 -88.29 -0.77 18.96
CA GLU A 98 -88.87 -0.64 20.30
C GLU A 98 -90.09 0.29 20.30
N PHE A 99 -90.03 1.41 19.58
CA PHE A 99 -91.17 2.32 19.43
C PHE A 99 -92.35 1.67 18.70
N VAL A 100 -92.10 0.95 17.60
CA VAL A 100 -93.14 0.21 16.86
C VAL A 100 -93.72 -0.90 17.73
N ASN A 101 -92.88 -1.67 18.44
CA ASN A 101 -93.35 -2.69 19.38
C ASN A 101 -94.19 -2.07 20.51
N HIS A 102 -93.79 -0.92 21.04
CA HIS A 102 -94.54 -0.22 22.09
C HIS A 102 -95.89 0.34 21.57
N ILE A 103 -95.99 0.70 20.29
CA ILE A 103 -97.27 1.12 19.68
C ILE A 103 -98.16 -0.07 19.35
N VAL A 104 -97.58 -1.18 18.88
CA VAL A 104 -98.33 -2.32 18.31
C VAL A 104 -98.72 -3.36 19.36
N LEU A 105 -97.93 -3.55 20.44
CA LEU A 105 -98.10 -4.68 21.37
C LEU A 105 -98.61 -4.31 22.78
N GLU A 106 -98.53 -3.05 23.24
CA GLU A 106 -98.97 -2.67 24.59
C GLU A 106 -100.00 -1.51 24.57
N PRO A 107 -101.30 -1.75 24.85
CA PRO A 107 -102.31 -0.69 24.92
C PRO A 107 -102.29 0.11 26.24
N GLU A 108 -101.45 -0.28 27.20
CA GLU A 108 -101.27 0.47 28.45
C GLU A 108 -99.94 1.21 28.42
N TYR A 109 -100.03 2.55 28.35
CA TYR A 109 -98.89 3.43 28.51
C TYR A 109 -98.29 3.21 29.91
N LYS A 110 -97.22 2.41 30.01
CA LYS A 110 -96.47 2.23 31.27
C LYS A 110 -95.82 3.56 31.61
N THR A 111 -96.48 4.36 32.43
CA THR A 111 -95.89 5.55 33.03
C THR A 111 -94.67 5.12 33.81
N ILE A 112 -93.47 5.50 33.36
CA ILE A 112 -92.22 5.24 34.08
C ILE A 112 -92.39 5.85 35.47
N PRO A 113 -92.37 5.04 36.55
CA PRO A 113 -92.55 5.56 37.88
C PRO A 113 -91.40 6.52 38.19
N LYS A 114 -91.73 7.65 38.82
CA LYS A 114 -90.76 8.71 39.13
C LYS A 114 -89.54 8.16 39.88
N GLU A 115 -89.74 7.18 40.75
CA GLU A 115 -88.71 6.46 41.50
C GLU A 115 -87.68 5.76 40.59
N ALA A 116 -88.13 5.08 39.52
CA ALA A 116 -87.21 4.42 38.59
C ALA A 116 -86.37 5.43 37.77
N ASN A 117 -86.93 6.61 37.48
CA ASN A 117 -86.20 7.68 36.81
C ASN A 117 -85.19 8.34 37.74
N ASP A 118 -85.55 8.53 39.01
CA ASP A 118 -84.68 9.06 40.06
C ASP A 118 -83.50 8.09 40.33
N ASP A 119 -83.74 6.78 40.35
CA ASP A 119 -82.69 5.74 40.48
C ASP A 119 -81.72 5.75 39.30
N ILE A 120 -82.22 5.88 38.07
CA ILE A 120 -81.38 5.98 36.87
C ILE A 120 -80.58 7.30 36.89
N ALA A 121 -81.18 8.39 37.35
CA ALA A 121 -80.49 9.67 37.51
C ALA A 121 -79.35 9.57 38.53
N GLN A 122 -79.56 8.90 39.67
CA GLN A 122 -78.52 8.65 40.66
C GLN A 122 -77.38 7.78 40.10
N LYS A 123 -77.70 6.67 39.42
CA LYS A 123 -76.70 5.81 38.77
C LYS A 123 -75.88 6.57 37.71
N ARG A 124 -76.53 7.43 36.92
CA ARG A 124 -75.84 8.30 35.95
C ARG A 124 -74.93 9.31 36.63
N LEU A 125 -75.34 9.87 37.76
CA LEU A 125 -74.52 10.80 38.53
C LEU A 125 -73.25 10.10 39.07
N GLN A 126 -73.41 8.92 39.64
CA GLN A 126 -72.31 8.09 40.15
C GLN A 126 -71.35 7.69 39.02
N ALA A 127 -71.87 7.14 37.92
CA ALA A 127 -71.05 6.78 36.75
C ALA A 127 -70.33 7.99 36.14
N LYS A 128 -70.94 9.18 36.16
CA LYS A 128 -70.31 10.42 35.68
C LYS A 128 -69.22 10.90 36.64
N ALA A 129 -69.39 10.72 37.95
CA ALA A 129 -68.37 11.02 38.94
C ALA A 129 -67.17 10.07 38.79
N GLU A 130 -67.40 8.76 38.68
CA GLU A 130 -66.35 7.76 38.43
C GLU A 130 -65.61 8.01 37.11
N LEU A 131 -66.33 8.35 36.04
CA LEU A 131 -65.71 8.67 34.76
C LEU A 131 -64.82 9.92 34.85
N ARG A 132 -65.25 10.93 35.63
CA ARG A 132 -64.42 12.14 35.85
C ARG A 132 -63.15 11.80 36.61
N GLU A 133 -63.24 11.00 37.66
CA GLU A 133 -62.08 10.56 38.44
C GLU A 133 -61.10 9.76 37.57
N LYS A 134 -61.62 8.80 36.78
CA LYS A 134 -60.79 8.03 35.83
C LYS A 134 -60.13 8.92 34.79
N LYS A 135 -60.85 9.93 34.26
CA LYS A 135 -60.27 10.90 33.30
C LYS A 135 -59.16 11.73 33.92
N LEU A 136 -59.31 12.19 35.16
CA LEU A 136 -58.28 12.92 35.87
C LEU A 136 -57.03 12.05 36.07
N ARG A 137 -57.22 10.81 36.53
CA ARG A 137 -56.12 9.84 36.69
C ARG A 137 -55.41 9.52 35.38
N CYS A 138 -56.15 9.40 34.27
CA CYS A 138 -55.56 9.24 32.94
C CYS A 138 -54.72 10.46 32.56
N ALA A 139 -55.23 11.68 32.75
CA ALA A 139 -54.49 12.90 32.44
C ALA A 139 -53.22 13.04 33.28
N GLU A 140 -53.27 12.67 34.56
CA GLU A 140 -52.10 12.62 35.44
C GLU A 140 -51.06 11.62 34.93
N LEU A 141 -51.48 10.40 34.59
CA LEU A 141 -50.57 9.37 34.05
C LEU A 141 -49.96 9.79 32.71
N GLU A 142 -50.74 10.39 31.81
CA GLU A 142 -50.24 10.94 30.54
C GLU A 142 -49.19 12.03 30.77
N SER A 143 -49.40 12.89 31.78
CA SER A 143 -48.44 13.93 32.14
C SER A 143 -47.13 13.34 32.68
N LEU A 144 -47.21 12.29 33.51
CA LEU A 144 -46.05 11.59 34.05
C LEU A 144 -45.28 10.86 32.96
N ILE A 145 -45.97 10.14 32.07
CA ILE A 145 -45.36 9.45 30.93
C ILE A 145 -44.63 10.44 30.03
N ARG A 146 -45.25 11.60 29.74
CA ARG A 146 -44.62 12.64 28.92
C ARG A 146 -43.38 13.24 29.58
N ALA A 147 -43.44 13.50 30.88
CA ALA A 147 -42.30 14.01 31.64
C ALA A 147 -41.14 12.99 31.69
N GLU A 148 -41.44 11.71 31.88
CA GLU A 148 -40.45 10.64 31.91
C GLU A 148 -39.83 10.39 30.53
N ALA A 149 -40.63 10.43 29.46
CA ALA A 149 -40.13 10.36 28.08
C ALA A 149 -39.16 11.49 27.76
N GLN A 150 -39.49 12.73 28.13
CA GLN A 150 -38.59 13.89 27.94
C GLN A 150 -37.31 13.77 28.77
N ALA A 151 -37.40 13.25 29.99
CA ALA A 151 -36.23 13.03 30.84
C ALA A 151 -35.28 11.94 30.26
N LEU A 152 -35.83 10.97 29.52
CA LEU A 152 -35.08 9.88 28.90
C LEU A 152 -34.48 10.23 27.53
N GLU A 153 -35.01 11.24 26.83
CA GLU A 153 -34.60 11.59 25.47
C GLU A 153 -33.14 12.08 25.40
N GLU A 154 -32.73 13.01 26.27
CA GLU A 154 -31.35 13.50 26.33
C GLU A 154 -30.30 12.44 26.69
N PRO A 155 -30.46 11.60 27.73
CA PRO A 155 -29.49 10.55 28.03
C PRO A 155 -29.45 9.47 26.94
N MET A 156 -30.57 9.15 26.29
CA MET A 156 -30.59 8.25 25.13
C MET A 156 -29.79 8.84 23.97
N ARG A 157 -30.02 10.11 23.61
CA ARG A 157 -29.27 10.80 22.56
C ARG A 157 -27.77 10.83 22.85
N ARG A 158 -27.38 11.07 24.10
CA ARG A 158 -25.96 11.02 24.52
C ARG A 158 -25.37 9.63 24.34
N ARG A 159 -26.06 8.57 24.78
CA ARG A 159 -25.62 7.18 24.60
C ARG A 159 -25.52 6.79 23.13
N GLU A 160 -26.44 7.25 22.29
CA GLU A 160 -26.37 7.04 20.84
C GLU A 160 -25.14 7.72 20.23
N GLN A 161 -24.83 8.95 20.63
CA GLN A 161 -23.62 9.65 20.20
C GLN A 161 -22.34 8.95 20.67
N GLU A 162 -22.30 8.52 21.93
CA GLU A 162 -21.18 7.76 22.49
C GLU A 162 -21.00 6.41 21.77
N ALA A 163 -22.10 5.71 21.47
CA ALA A 163 -22.07 4.46 20.72
C ALA A 163 -21.59 4.66 19.28
N GLN A 164 -22.03 5.73 18.61
CA GLN A 164 -21.55 6.09 17.27
C GLN A 164 -20.05 6.41 17.28
N TYR A 165 -19.60 7.18 18.28
CA TYR A 165 -18.18 7.52 18.44
C TYR A 165 -17.33 6.27 18.72
N ALA A 166 -17.79 5.39 19.61
CA ALA A 166 -17.13 4.11 19.87
C ALA A 166 -17.07 3.23 18.60
N ALA A 167 -18.14 3.18 17.80
CA ALA A 167 -18.14 2.44 16.54
C ALA A 167 -17.17 3.01 15.51
N GLN A 168 -16.98 4.34 15.46
CA GLN A 168 -15.98 4.99 14.62
C GLN A 168 -14.56 4.60 15.07
N LEU A 169 -14.27 4.70 16.37
CA LEU A 169 -13.00 4.30 16.95
C LEU A 169 -12.65 2.83 16.67
N VAL A 170 -13.62 1.92 16.76
CA VAL A 170 -13.40 0.51 16.43
C VAL A 170 -12.99 0.34 14.95
N ARG A 171 -13.66 1.03 14.02
CA ARG A 171 -13.29 0.99 12.60
C ARG A 171 -11.89 1.56 12.34
N GLU A 172 -11.52 2.63 13.04
CA GLU A 172 -10.18 3.20 12.96
C GLU A 172 -9.11 2.23 13.49
N CYS A 173 -9.38 1.56 14.60
CA CYS A 173 -8.50 0.51 15.13
C CYS A 173 -8.35 -0.66 14.16
N GLU A 174 -9.44 -1.16 13.58
CA GLU A 174 -9.40 -2.21 12.55
C GLU A 174 -8.59 -1.76 11.32
N ALA A 175 -8.76 -0.52 10.87
CA ALA A 175 -7.97 0.04 9.78
C ALA A 175 -6.47 0.07 10.11
N MET A 176 -6.09 0.55 11.31
CA MET A 176 -4.70 0.53 11.77
C MET A 176 -4.14 -0.89 11.89
N GLU A 177 -4.92 -1.85 12.38
CA GLU A 177 -4.50 -3.25 12.47
C GLU A 177 -4.25 -3.86 11.09
N THR A 178 -5.11 -3.59 10.11
CA THR A 178 -4.90 -4.03 8.74
C THR A 178 -3.66 -3.38 8.11
N GLU A 179 -3.39 -2.10 8.38
CA GLU A 179 -2.19 -1.43 7.91
C GLU A 179 -0.93 -2.03 8.56
N ILE A 180 -0.95 -2.30 9.86
CA ILE A 180 0.14 -2.99 10.56
C ILE A 180 0.36 -4.38 9.96
N ALA A 181 -0.71 -5.14 9.67
CA ALA A 181 -0.61 -6.44 9.03
C ALA A 181 -0.01 -6.33 7.61
N MET A 182 -0.41 -5.33 6.83
CA MET A 182 0.18 -5.05 5.52
C MET A 182 1.67 -4.70 5.63
N LEU A 183 2.07 -3.84 6.58
CA LEU A 183 3.47 -3.49 6.82
C LEU A 183 4.28 -4.72 7.27
N LYS A 184 3.69 -5.57 8.12
CA LYS A 184 4.27 -6.84 8.55
C LYS A 184 4.45 -7.83 7.39
N ASN A 185 3.57 -7.83 6.41
CA ASN A 185 3.65 -8.68 5.22
C ASN A 185 4.59 -8.12 4.14
N LYS A 186 4.67 -6.79 4.00
CA LYS A 186 5.57 -6.12 3.04
C LYS A 186 7.05 -6.22 3.42
N ARG A 187 7.38 -6.38 4.70
CA ARG A 187 8.76 -6.58 5.18
C ARG A 187 8.92 -7.98 5.72
N SER A 188 9.81 -8.77 5.14
CA SER A 188 10.13 -10.08 5.71
C SER A 188 10.68 -9.90 7.13
N PRO A 189 10.52 -10.87 8.06
CA PRO A 189 11.06 -10.77 9.42
C PRO A 189 12.56 -10.45 9.45
N THR A 190 13.28 -10.86 8.41
CA THR A 190 14.71 -10.62 8.18
C THR A 190 15.04 -9.17 7.81
N GLU A 191 14.08 -8.40 7.28
CA GLU A 191 14.22 -6.98 6.91
C GLU A 191 13.76 -6.03 8.01
N ARG A 192 13.24 -6.56 9.13
CA ARG A 192 12.82 -5.76 10.27
C ARG A 192 14.04 -5.35 11.08
N ILE A 193 14.52 -4.15 10.82
CA ILE A 193 15.53 -3.50 11.66
C ILE A 193 14.89 -2.97 12.95
N THR A 194 15.53 -3.24 14.07
CA THR A 194 15.17 -2.63 15.36
C THR A 194 15.55 -1.14 15.36
N ILE A 195 14.93 -0.32 16.22
CA ILE A 195 15.26 1.11 16.32
C ILE A 195 16.78 1.33 16.51
N PRO A 196 17.49 0.59 17.39
CA PRO A 196 18.94 0.71 17.52
C PRO A 196 19.73 0.37 16.24
N GLN A 197 19.25 -0.63 15.49
CA GLN A 197 19.86 -1.00 14.20
C GLN A 197 19.61 0.08 13.14
N ALA A 198 18.43 0.67 13.11
CA ALA A 198 18.11 1.77 12.21
C ALA A 198 18.97 3.01 12.50
N THR A 199 19.14 3.37 13.78
CA THR A 199 20.05 4.47 14.16
C THR A 199 21.50 4.15 13.79
N SER A 200 21.97 2.91 14.02
CA SER A 200 23.33 2.52 13.61
C SER A 200 23.54 2.58 12.10
N ILE A 201 22.54 2.20 11.29
CA ILE A 201 22.61 2.27 9.83
C ILE A 201 22.64 3.73 9.38
N LEU A 202 21.81 4.59 9.98
CA LEU A 202 21.82 6.03 9.68
C LEU A 202 23.17 6.67 10.02
N ASP A 203 23.75 6.34 11.18
CA ASP A 203 25.06 6.85 11.58
C ASP A 203 26.16 6.38 10.62
N ALA A 204 26.11 5.11 10.18
CA ALA A 204 27.04 4.58 9.19
C ALA A 204 26.90 5.27 7.82
N GLN A 205 25.67 5.51 7.38
CA GLN A 205 25.38 6.23 6.13
C GLN A 205 25.82 7.70 6.19
N LEU A 206 25.64 8.36 7.33
CA LEU A 206 26.13 9.73 7.55
C LEU A 206 27.66 9.78 7.45
N ALA A 207 28.36 8.82 8.09
CA ALA A 207 29.81 8.72 7.99
C ALA A 207 30.27 8.43 6.55
N GLU A 208 29.55 7.59 5.81
CA GLU A 208 29.83 7.31 4.39
C GLU A 208 29.65 8.56 3.53
N ILE A 209 28.56 9.31 3.71
CA ILE A 209 28.29 10.57 3.00
C ILE A 209 29.39 11.60 3.27
N GLU A 210 29.83 11.73 4.52
CA GLU A 210 30.95 12.61 4.85
C GLU A 210 32.24 12.17 4.16
N SER A 211 32.52 10.87 4.13
CA SER A 211 33.71 10.33 3.46
C SER A 211 33.67 10.57 1.94
N LEU A 212 32.51 10.38 1.32
CA LEU A 212 32.29 10.65 -0.10
C LEU A 212 32.43 12.15 -0.39
N GLY A 213 31.91 13.01 0.49
CA GLY A 213 32.07 14.47 0.41
C GLY A 213 33.54 14.92 0.48
N ARG A 214 34.36 14.28 1.32
CA ARG A 214 35.81 14.57 1.36
C ARG A 214 36.51 14.12 0.08
N ARG A 215 36.20 12.92 -0.41
CA ARG A 215 36.76 12.38 -1.67
C ARG A 215 36.39 13.22 -2.88
N THR A 216 35.16 13.72 -2.97
CA THR A 216 34.76 14.61 -4.07
C THR A 216 35.51 15.94 -4.00
N LEU A 217 35.69 16.52 -2.81
CA LEU A 217 36.51 17.73 -2.64
C LEU A 217 37.98 17.51 -3.02
N GLU A 218 38.56 16.37 -2.65
CA GLU A 218 39.92 15.98 -3.04
C GLU A 218 40.04 15.83 -4.56
N CYS A 219 39.14 15.08 -5.20
CA CYS A 219 39.11 14.94 -6.66
C CYS A 219 38.92 16.28 -7.35
N GLU A 220 38.06 17.17 -6.85
CA GLU A 220 37.90 18.52 -7.40
C GLU A 220 39.19 19.35 -7.29
N ALA A 221 39.89 19.27 -6.16
CA ALA A 221 41.16 19.94 -5.94
C ALA A 221 42.24 19.42 -6.92
N GLU A 222 42.34 18.10 -7.08
CA GLU A 222 43.23 17.46 -8.05
C GLU A 222 42.90 17.89 -9.49
N THR A 223 41.62 17.92 -9.83
CA THR A 223 41.16 18.34 -11.17
C THR A 223 41.51 19.81 -11.43
N LYS A 224 41.33 20.68 -10.43
CA LYS A 224 41.73 22.09 -10.48
C LYS A 224 43.25 22.23 -10.62
N ALA A 225 44.05 21.39 -9.97
CA ALA A 225 45.51 21.38 -10.06
C ALA A 225 46.05 20.80 -11.38
N LEU A 226 45.38 19.81 -11.96
CA LEU A 226 45.76 19.19 -13.24
C LEU A 226 45.43 20.09 -14.44
N ARG A 227 44.33 20.86 -14.38
CA ARG A 227 43.91 21.78 -15.45
C ARG A 227 45.04 22.70 -15.95
N PRO A 228 45.80 23.43 -15.11
CA PRO A 228 46.90 24.27 -15.59
C PRO A 228 48.06 23.45 -16.15
N ARG A 229 48.36 22.26 -15.59
CA ARG A 229 49.43 21.37 -16.12
C ARG A 229 49.08 20.87 -17.51
N ILE A 230 47.83 20.47 -17.74
CA ILE A 230 47.34 20.07 -19.06
C ILE A 230 47.41 21.23 -20.04
N LYS A 231 47.00 22.44 -19.64
CA LYS A 231 47.13 23.64 -20.49
C LYS A 231 48.59 23.93 -20.87
N ALA A 232 49.52 23.83 -19.92
CA ALA A 232 50.95 24.04 -20.16
C ALA A 232 51.54 22.96 -21.09
N SER A 233 51.18 21.69 -20.85
CA SER A 233 51.59 20.57 -21.71
C SER A 233 51.07 20.75 -23.15
N ARG A 234 49.79 21.10 -23.31
CA ARG A 234 49.19 21.39 -24.62
C ARG A 234 49.93 22.51 -25.35
N LEU A 235 50.26 23.60 -24.66
CA LEU A 235 51.04 24.69 -25.23
C LEU A 235 52.42 24.22 -25.71
N ASN A 236 53.08 23.33 -24.96
CA ASN A 236 54.37 22.76 -25.34
C ASN A 236 54.25 21.84 -26.56
N VAL A 237 53.21 21.01 -26.63
CA VAL A 237 52.91 20.17 -27.80
C VAL A 237 52.68 21.04 -29.03
N ASP A 238 51.91 22.12 -28.91
CA ASP A 238 51.65 23.05 -30.02
C ASP A 238 52.95 23.72 -30.50
N LYS A 239 53.83 24.15 -29.57
CA LYS A 239 55.16 24.70 -29.89
C LYS A 239 56.06 23.69 -30.61
N LEU A 240 56.13 22.46 -30.10
CA LEU A 240 56.91 21.38 -30.74
C LEU A 240 56.33 21.04 -32.12
N GLY A 241 55.01 21.02 -32.26
CA GLY A 241 54.34 20.83 -33.55
C GLY A 241 54.68 21.91 -34.57
N GLN A 242 54.78 23.18 -34.14
CA GLN A 242 55.26 24.28 -34.99
C GLN A 242 56.73 24.10 -35.38
N LEU A 243 57.58 23.70 -34.43
CA LEU A 243 59.01 23.47 -34.66
C LEU A 243 59.25 22.30 -35.64
N VAL A 244 58.49 21.21 -35.51
CA VAL A 244 58.50 20.10 -36.47
C VAL A 244 58.06 20.55 -37.86
N LYS A 245 57.04 21.41 -37.97
CA LYS A 245 56.64 21.98 -39.28
C LYS A 245 57.74 22.84 -39.89
N GLN A 246 58.43 23.65 -39.09
CA GLN A 246 59.57 24.45 -39.53
C GLN A 246 60.73 23.57 -39.99
N LEU A 247 61.10 22.56 -39.21
CA LEU A 247 62.14 21.60 -39.57
C LEU A 247 61.78 20.82 -40.83
N ARG A 248 60.52 20.41 -41.01
CA ARG A 248 60.08 19.75 -42.25
C ARG A 248 60.14 20.69 -43.45
N ALA A 249 59.71 21.94 -43.32
CA ALA A 249 59.84 22.92 -44.38
C ALA A 249 61.31 23.20 -44.73
N GLU A 250 62.20 23.27 -43.74
CA GLU A 250 63.65 23.42 -43.92
C GLU A 250 64.27 22.16 -44.56
N GLN A 251 63.78 20.97 -44.20
CA GLN A 251 64.18 19.70 -44.80
C GLN A 251 63.74 19.63 -46.26
N GLU A 252 62.48 19.96 -46.56
CA GLU A 252 61.94 20.04 -47.93
C GLU A 252 62.71 21.08 -48.76
N GLU A 253 63.15 22.19 -48.15
CA GLU A 253 64.01 23.18 -48.81
C GLU A 253 65.43 22.64 -49.06
N ARG A 254 66.01 21.85 -48.14
CA ARG A 254 67.30 21.17 -48.32
C ARG A 254 67.23 20.07 -49.39
N ASP A 255 66.14 19.31 -49.41
CA ASP A 255 65.86 18.28 -50.40
C ASP A 255 65.66 18.91 -51.79
N ALA A 256 64.93 20.03 -51.87
CA ALA A 256 64.79 20.81 -53.10
C ALA A 256 66.11 21.43 -53.58
N LYS A 257 67.05 21.72 -52.66
CA LYS A 257 68.41 22.20 -52.96
C LYS A 257 69.41 21.07 -53.26
N GLY A 258 69.01 19.80 -53.21
CA GLY A 258 69.84 18.66 -53.60
C GLY A 258 71.03 18.36 -52.67
N MET A 259 71.02 18.86 -51.43
CA MET A 259 72.01 18.51 -50.40
C MET A 259 71.57 17.25 -49.63
N GLN A 260 71.45 16.13 -50.34
CA GLN A 260 71.16 14.82 -49.74
C GLN A 260 72.49 14.15 -49.38
N ASP A 261 72.81 14.03 -48.09
CA ASP A 261 73.95 13.23 -47.62
C ASP A 261 73.54 11.76 -47.52
N VAL A 262 73.42 11.11 -48.69
CA VAL A 262 72.99 9.71 -48.88
C VAL A 262 73.85 8.71 -48.08
N ARG A 263 75.06 9.10 -47.64
CA ARG A 263 75.98 8.25 -46.88
C ARG A 263 75.53 7.93 -45.45
N ALA A 264 74.74 8.79 -44.81
CA ALA A 264 74.36 8.60 -43.41
C ALA A 264 73.23 7.57 -43.25
N GLU A 265 72.27 7.54 -44.16
CA GLU A 265 71.14 6.60 -44.12
C GLU A 265 71.55 5.19 -44.56
N GLU A 266 72.35 5.06 -45.62
CA GLU A 266 72.90 3.76 -46.04
C GLU A 266 73.82 3.13 -44.98
N GLY A 267 74.50 3.96 -44.17
CA GLY A 267 75.39 3.49 -43.10
C GLY A 267 74.64 2.85 -41.92
N ILE A 268 73.43 3.32 -41.59
CA ILE A 268 72.63 2.77 -40.49
C ILE A 268 72.02 1.43 -40.89
N ASP A 269 71.57 1.30 -42.12
CA ASP A 269 71.01 0.05 -42.65
C ASP A 269 72.10 -1.03 -42.85
N GLN A 270 73.29 -0.64 -43.30
CA GLN A 270 74.44 -1.57 -43.38
C GLN A 270 74.94 -1.98 -41.98
N ALA A 271 75.01 -1.05 -41.03
CA ALA A 271 75.40 -1.37 -39.66
C ALA A 271 74.40 -2.32 -38.99
N THR A 272 73.09 -2.09 -39.14
CA THR A 272 72.06 -2.98 -38.56
C THR A 272 72.07 -4.39 -39.18
N LEU A 273 72.35 -4.52 -40.48
CA LEU A 273 72.54 -5.83 -41.12
C LEU A 273 73.80 -6.55 -40.61
N LEU A 274 74.92 -5.83 -40.43
CA LEU A 274 76.13 -6.38 -39.83
C LEU A 274 75.91 -6.82 -38.38
N TYR A 275 75.21 -6.02 -37.58
CA TYR A 275 74.88 -6.36 -36.19
C TYR A 275 73.96 -7.58 -36.09
N LYS A 276 72.94 -7.69 -36.95
CA LYS A 276 72.08 -8.88 -37.04
C LYS A 276 72.88 -10.14 -37.40
N SER A 277 73.77 -10.03 -38.40
CA SER A 277 74.63 -11.12 -38.84
C SER A 277 75.62 -11.57 -37.76
N LEU A 278 76.27 -10.63 -37.06
CA LEU A 278 77.24 -10.91 -36.00
C LEU A 278 76.60 -11.62 -34.80
N LEU A 279 75.43 -11.13 -34.38
CA LEU A 279 74.70 -11.69 -33.24
C LEU A 279 73.94 -12.96 -33.60
N GLY A 280 73.81 -13.30 -34.89
CA GLY A 280 73.09 -14.48 -35.37
C GLY A 280 71.58 -14.35 -35.17
N ILE A 281 71.07 -13.12 -35.13
CA ILE A 281 69.66 -12.80 -34.94
C ILE A 281 69.00 -12.82 -36.32
N HIS A 282 68.08 -13.76 -36.51
CA HIS A 282 67.30 -13.88 -37.74
C HIS A 282 66.07 -12.96 -37.71
N ASN A 283 65.43 -12.86 -36.55
CA ASN A 283 64.24 -12.03 -36.38
C ASN A 283 64.20 -11.39 -35.00
N ALA A 284 63.68 -10.18 -34.92
CA ALA A 284 63.48 -9.45 -33.69
C ALA A 284 62.17 -8.66 -33.78
N TYR A 285 61.24 -8.92 -32.86
CA TYR A 285 59.98 -8.18 -32.80
C TYR A 285 59.56 -7.93 -31.36
N ALA A 286 58.87 -6.81 -31.16
CA ALA A 286 58.31 -6.42 -29.87
C ALA A 286 56.81 -6.68 -29.83
N ILE A 287 56.32 -7.17 -28.69
CA ILE A 287 54.92 -7.47 -28.42
C ILE A 287 54.38 -6.43 -27.43
N GLY A 288 53.23 -5.85 -27.78
CA GLY A 288 52.49 -4.91 -26.93
C GLY A 288 52.58 -3.44 -27.37
N SER A 289 51.64 -2.63 -26.88
CA SER A 289 51.66 -1.17 -26.97
C SER A 289 51.21 -0.57 -25.63
N PRO A 290 52.14 -0.13 -24.76
CA PRO A 290 53.61 -0.09 -24.93
C PRO A 290 54.25 -1.50 -24.99
N PRO A 291 55.47 -1.64 -25.56
CA PRO A 291 56.13 -2.94 -25.72
C PRO A 291 56.46 -3.56 -24.36
N THR A 292 55.80 -4.67 -24.05
CA THR A 292 55.96 -5.40 -22.77
C THR A 292 56.95 -6.56 -22.90
N GLU A 293 57.14 -7.10 -24.10
CA GLU A 293 58.07 -8.20 -24.35
C GLU A 293 58.79 -8.01 -25.70
N MET A 294 60.06 -8.37 -25.77
CA MET A 294 60.84 -8.43 -27.00
C MET A 294 61.29 -9.87 -27.25
N ILE A 295 61.02 -10.39 -28.44
CA ILE A 295 61.40 -11.74 -28.85
C ILE A 295 62.54 -11.65 -29.86
N LEU A 296 63.63 -12.35 -29.56
CA LEU A 296 64.81 -12.47 -30.40
C LEU A 296 64.94 -13.92 -30.86
N GLU A 297 64.83 -14.16 -32.16
CA GLU A 297 65.05 -15.47 -32.78
C GLU A 297 66.51 -15.53 -33.26
N TYR A 298 67.29 -16.45 -32.71
CA TYR A 298 68.70 -16.63 -33.04
C TYR A 298 69.00 -18.06 -33.45
N GLY A 299 70.00 -18.23 -34.32
CA GLY A 299 70.41 -19.53 -34.85
C GLY A 299 71.72 -19.45 -35.62
N SER A 300 72.23 -20.60 -36.08
CA SER A 300 73.38 -20.60 -36.98
C SER A 300 73.01 -19.92 -38.31
N ALA A 301 74.00 -19.41 -39.05
CA ALA A 301 73.75 -18.75 -40.35
C ALA A 301 73.12 -19.68 -41.41
N ARG A 302 73.07 -20.99 -41.16
CA ARG A 302 72.45 -22.02 -42.02
C ARG A 302 71.27 -22.74 -41.34
N ALA A 303 70.84 -22.30 -40.17
CA ALA A 303 69.74 -22.92 -39.44
C ALA A 303 68.43 -22.76 -40.21
N GLU A 304 67.73 -23.87 -40.46
CA GLU A 304 66.35 -23.82 -40.96
C GLU A 304 65.40 -23.38 -39.84
N LYS A 305 64.16 -23.00 -40.19
CA LYS A 305 63.18 -22.41 -39.25
C LYS A 305 62.88 -23.28 -38.01
N GLY A 306 63.20 -24.58 -38.05
CA GLY A 306 63.06 -25.52 -36.93
C GLY A 306 64.25 -25.54 -35.94
N ASP A 307 65.41 -25.01 -36.34
CA ASP A 307 66.64 -24.97 -35.51
C ASP A 307 66.87 -23.59 -34.87
N LEU A 308 65.92 -22.66 -35.05
CA LEU A 308 65.95 -21.34 -34.43
C LEU A 308 65.51 -21.46 -32.96
N ARG A 309 66.19 -20.73 -32.08
CA ARG A 309 65.83 -20.62 -30.67
C ARG A 309 65.33 -19.21 -30.40
N ALA A 310 64.25 -19.08 -29.63
CA ALA A 310 63.70 -17.78 -29.25
C ALA A 310 64.02 -17.42 -27.78
N LEU A 311 64.60 -16.23 -27.59
CA LEU A 311 64.78 -15.57 -26.30
C LEU A 311 63.70 -14.49 -26.16
N SER A 312 62.86 -14.61 -25.13
CA SER A 312 61.87 -13.61 -24.75
C SER A 312 62.44 -12.76 -23.62
N VAL A 313 62.54 -11.45 -23.85
CA VAL A 313 63.00 -10.46 -22.87
C VAL A 313 61.78 -9.65 -22.42
N SER A 314 61.47 -9.70 -21.13
CA SER A 314 60.37 -8.95 -20.52
C SER A 314 60.84 -7.53 -20.18
N LEU A 315 60.07 -6.54 -20.64
CA LEU A 315 60.37 -5.12 -20.49
C LEU A 315 59.39 -4.46 -19.49
N GLY A 316 59.93 -3.56 -18.67
CA GLY A 316 59.16 -2.72 -17.76
C GLY A 316 58.46 -1.57 -18.47
N THR A 317 57.63 -0.85 -17.72
CA THR A 317 56.96 0.37 -18.20
C THR A 317 57.94 1.50 -18.54
N ASP A 318 59.18 1.38 -18.08
CA ASP A 318 60.33 2.25 -18.36
C ASP A 318 61.20 1.75 -19.54
N GLY A 319 60.82 0.64 -20.18
CA GLY A 319 61.56 0.02 -21.27
C GLY A 319 62.82 -0.73 -20.84
N ARG A 320 63.03 -0.94 -19.53
CA ARG A 320 64.17 -1.69 -18.99
C ARG A 320 63.87 -3.18 -18.92
N MET A 321 64.91 -4.00 -19.02
CA MET A 321 64.79 -5.44 -18.85
C MET A 321 64.44 -5.76 -17.39
N ILE A 322 63.33 -6.46 -17.19
CA ILE A 322 62.90 -7.02 -15.90
C ILE A 322 63.29 -8.51 -15.80
N GLY A 323 63.41 -9.19 -16.93
CA GLY A 323 63.88 -10.56 -16.99
C GLY A 323 63.95 -11.08 -18.42
N ALA A 324 64.47 -12.30 -18.59
CA ALA A 324 64.46 -12.99 -19.86
C ALA A 324 64.25 -14.49 -19.67
N ARG A 325 63.67 -15.16 -20.67
CA ARG A 325 63.43 -16.61 -20.69
C ARG A 325 63.56 -17.18 -22.10
N LEU A 326 63.95 -18.44 -22.20
CA LEU A 326 63.90 -19.20 -23.44
C LEU A 326 62.47 -19.68 -23.67
N VAL A 327 61.96 -19.49 -24.89
CA VAL A 327 60.61 -19.93 -25.26
C VAL A 327 60.58 -21.43 -25.56
N ASP A 328 61.65 -21.95 -26.19
CA ASP A 328 61.69 -23.28 -26.79
C ASP A 328 62.69 -24.25 -26.12
N SER A 329 63.17 -23.93 -24.91
CA SER A 329 64.10 -24.78 -24.16
C SER A 329 63.78 -24.80 -22.67
N SER A 330 63.95 -25.97 -22.03
CA SER A 330 63.84 -26.15 -20.58
C SER A 330 65.12 -25.75 -19.83
N GLU A 331 66.14 -25.27 -20.54
CA GLU A 331 67.37 -24.77 -19.92
C GLU A 331 67.11 -23.52 -19.11
N ASN A 332 67.60 -23.53 -17.88
CA ASN A 332 67.49 -22.40 -16.99
C ASN A 332 68.64 -21.41 -17.23
N ILE A 333 68.32 -20.23 -17.74
CA ILE A 333 69.25 -19.11 -17.96
C ILE A 333 69.19 -18.05 -16.86
N LYS A 334 68.52 -18.34 -15.74
CA LYS A 334 68.30 -17.36 -14.65
C LYS A 334 69.60 -16.80 -14.08
N ASP A 335 70.63 -17.63 -13.98
CA ASP A 335 71.97 -17.23 -13.56
C ASP A 335 72.59 -16.16 -14.49
N LEU A 336 72.42 -16.29 -15.80
CA LEU A 336 72.86 -15.29 -16.79
C LEU A 336 72.02 -14.02 -16.70
N VAL A 337 70.70 -14.16 -16.58
CA VAL A 337 69.79 -13.02 -16.46
C VAL A 337 70.13 -12.21 -15.21
N ASP A 338 70.33 -12.87 -14.06
CA ASP A 338 70.67 -12.21 -12.79
C ASP A 338 72.03 -11.48 -12.87
N ALA A 339 72.98 -11.98 -13.67
CA ALA A 339 74.28 -11.33 -13.87
C ALA A 339 74.20 -10.06 -14.75
N TYR A 340 73.32 -10.05 -15.75
CA TYR A 340 73.19 -8.95 -16.73
C TYR A 340 72.02 -7.98 -16.45
N LEU A 341 71.13 -8.30 -15.51
CA LEU A 341 70.05 -7.43 -15.07
C LEU A 341 70.53 -6.09 -14.47
N PRO A 342 71.61 -6.04 -13.65
CA PRO A 342 72.09 -4.78 -13.08
C PRO A 342 72.73 -3.85 -14.11
N SER A 343 73.40 -4.41 -15.12
CA SER A 343 74.07 -3.64 -16.19
C SER A 343 73.14 -3.31 -17.35
N GLN A 344 71.97 -3.95 -17.43
CA GLN A 344 71.00 -3.80 -18.53
C GLN A 344 71.61 -4.12 -19.91
N ASP A 345 72.62 -4.98 -19.94
CA ASP A 345 73.33 -5.35 -21.16
C ASP A 345 72.68 -6.56 -21.83
N VAL A 346 71.65 -6.27 -22.63
CA VAL A 346 70.90 -7.28 -23.41
C VAL A 346 71.78 -7.92 -24.48
N GLN A 347 72.79 -7.20 -24.99
CA GLN A 347 73.66 -7.70 -26.05
C GLN A 347 74.57 -8.82 -25.52
N SER A 348 75.24 -8.58 -24.39
CA SER A 348 76.09 -9.60 -23.75
C SER A 348 75.27 -10.80 -23.27
N LEU A 349 74.06 -10.56 -22.77
CA LEU A 349 73.11 -11.63 -22.43
C LEU A 349 72.79 -12.53 -23.64
N VAL A 350 72.46 -11.94 -24.80
CA VAL A 350 72.17 -12.70 -26.03
C VAL A 350 73.39 -13.50 -26.50
N GLN A 351 74.59 -12.94 -26.38
CA GLN A 351 75.82 -13.63 -26.77
C GLN A 351 76.13 -14.82 -25.86
N GLU A 352 75.99 -14.67 -24.54
CA GLU A 352 76.24 -15.77 -23.60
C GLU A 352 75.16 -16.84 -23.67
N VAL A 353 73.90 -16.46 -23.81
CA VAL A 353 72.79 -17.39 -24.03
C VAL A 353 73.03 -18.19 -25.32
N ARG A 354 73.47 -17.54 -26.40
CA ARG A 354 73.87 -18.22 -27.64
C ARG A 354 75.08 -19.12 -27.45
N ALA A 355 76.10 -18.71 -26.71
CA ALA A 355 77.29 -19.52 -26.46
C ALA A 355 77.01 -20.75 -25.59
N ARG A 356 76.02 -20.66 -24.69
CA ARG A 356 75.59 -21.73 -23.80
C ARG A 356 74.74 -22.78 -24.52
N ILE A 357 73.83 -22.33 -25.38
CA ILE A 357 72.87 -23.19 -26.10
C ILE A 357 73.41 -23.65 -27.47
N GLY A 358 74.41 -22.95 -28.01
CA GLY A 358 75.06 -23.24 -29.30
C GLY A 358 76.17 -24.30 -29.23
N ARG A 359 76.35 -24.96 -28.08
CA ARG A 359 77.11 -26.21 -27.95
C ARG A 359 76.14 -27.37 -27.92
#